data_AF-A0A9Q1BHH1-F1
#
_entry.id   AF-A0A9Q1BHH1-F1
#
_cell.length_a   1.000
_cell.length_b   1.000
_cell.length_c   1.000
_cell.angle_alpha   90.00
_cell.angle_beta   90.00
_cell.angle_gamma   90.00
#
_symmetry.space_group_name_H-M   'P 1'
#
loop_
_entity.id
_entity.type
_entity.pdbx_description
1 polymer ?
#
loop_
_entity_poly.entity_id
_entity_poly.type
_entity_poly.pdbx_seq_one_letter_code
_entity_poly.pdbx_strand_id
1 'polypeptide(L)'
;MLAKKHKVTITQKYLVAGHTQMECDSMHSTIERKMVHKIFTERDYVVILQSARMRPALHKVRQMRHYEFMKMDSMHMASIRPGTKDGDSTVHDLRGIMYESDRQVKFKLAFSDDTTWETLPQCIQMLDNVQWSKMYQ
;
A
#
# COMPACT_ATOMS: atom_id res chain seq x y z
N MET A 1 5.66 -0.87 14.21
CA MET A 1 4.97 -1.28 12.97
C MET A 1 3.46 -1.30 13.16
N LEU A 2 2.71 -0.68 12.24
CA LEU A 2 1.24 -0.56 12.29
C LEU A 2 0.52 -1.92 12.21
N ALA A 3 1.05 -2.84 11.39
CA ALA A 3 0.55 -4.21 11.23
C ALA A 3 0.39 -4.93 12.57
N LYS A 4 1.43 -4.89 13.43
CA LYS A 4 1.38 -5.42 14.80
C LYS A 4 0.33 -4.71 15.66
N LYS A 5 0.31 -3.38 15.64
CA LYS A 5 -0.62 -2.58 16.48
C LYS A 5 -2.08 -2.92 16.19
N HIS A 6 -2.43 -3.09 14.92
CA HIS A 6 -3.79 -3.37 14.49
C HIS A 6 -4.07 -4.87 14.28
N LYS A 7 -3.07 -5.75 14.47
CA LYS A 7 -3.15 -7.19 14.17
C LYS A 7 -3.67 -7.45 12.76
N VAL A 8 -3.14 -6.72 11.79
CA VAL A 8 -3.49 -6.82 10.37
C VAL A 8 -2.25 -7.13 9.54
N THR A 9 -2.43 -7.90 8.47
CA THR A 9 -1.39 -8.12 7.46
C THR A 9 -1.53 -7.04 6.38
N ILE A 10 -0.42 -6.39 6.04
CA ILE A 10 -0.39 -5.36 5.01
C ILE A 10 0.42 -5.89 3.84
N THR A 11 -0.20 -5.98 2.66
CA THR A 11 0.46 -6.39 1.43
C THR A 11 0.65 -5.18 0.53
N GLN A 12 1.89 -4.87 0.20
CA GLN A 12 2.27 -3.84 -0.75
C GLN A 12 2.69 -4.51 -2.06
N LYS A 13 1.87 -4.34 -3.10
CA LYS A 13 2.18 -4.82 -4.46
C LYS A 13 2.93 -3.71 -5.21
N TYR A 14 3.94 -4.08 -5.99
CA TYR A 14 4.65 -3.14 -6.87
C TYR A 14 4.11 -3.24 -8.30
N LEU A 15 3.92 -2.08 -8.93
CA LEU A 15 3.52 -1.99 -10.33
C LEU A 15 4.75 -2.06 -11.23
N VAL A 16 4.67 -2.89 -12.26
CA VAL A 16 5.71 -3.04 -13.28
C VAL A 16 5.06 -3.01 -14.65
N ALA A 17 5.74 -2.40 -15.63
CA ALA A 17 5.28 -2.37 -17.01
C ALA A 17 4.99 -3.80 -17.51
N GLY A 18 3.79 -4.02 -18.08
CA GLY A 18 3.31 -5.34 -18.51
C GLY A 18 2.56 -6.15 -17.44
N HIS A 19 2.66 -5.78 -16.17
CA HIS A 19 1.91 -6.38 -15.04
C HIS A 19 1.09 -5.32 -14.31
N THR A 20 0.23 -4.63 -15.05
CA THR A 20 -0.56 -3.50 -14.54
C THR A 20 -1.87 -3.92 -13.91
N GLN A 21 -2.31 -5.18 -14.07
CA GLN A 21 -3.58 -5.67 -13.52
C GLN A 21 -3.58 -5.60 -11.98
N MET A 22 -4.07 -4.49 -11.45
CA MET A 22 -4.31 -4.29 -10.04
C MET A 22 -5.81 -4.12 -9.79
N GLU A 23 -6.28 -4.55 -8.62
CA GLU A 23 -7.67 -4.35 -8.20
C GLU A 23 -8.09 -2.86 -8.28
N CYS A 24 -7.12 -1.96 -8.09
CA CYS A 24 -7.31 -0.51 -8.22
C CYS A 24 -7.75 -0.06 -9.62
N ASP A 25 -7.34 -0.77 -10.68
CA ASP A 25 -7.70 -0.40 -12.07
C ASP A 25 -9.19 -0.57 -12.34
N SER A 26 -9.84 -1.49 -11.64
CA SER A 26 -11.30 -1.65 -11.70
C SER A 26 -12.02 -0.42 -11.15
N MET A 27 -11.46 0.21 -10.12
CA MET A 27 -11.98 1.46 -9.56
C MET A 27 -11.73 2.63 -10.51
N HIS A 28 -10.52 2.78 -11.04
CA HIS A 28 -10.20 3.84 -12.02
C HIS A 28 -11.17 3.79 -13.21
N SER A 29 -11.33 2.61 -13.82
CA SER A 29 -12.25 2.41 -14.94
C SER A 29 -13.70 2.80 -14.61
N THR A 30 -14.14 2.65 -13.35
CA THR A 30 -15.52 2.99 -12.96
C THR A 30 -15.68 4.49 -12.71
N ILE A 31 -14.66 5.12 -12.12
CA ILE A 31 -14.62 6.56 -11.88
C ILE A 31 -14.58 7.31 -13.22
N GLU A 32 -13.72 6.90 -14.15
CA GLU A 32 -13.60 7.52 -15.48
C GLU A 32 -14.93 7.54 -16.23
N ARG A 33 -15.69 6.44 -16.20
CA ARG A 33 -17.04 6.37 -16.80
C ARG A 33 -18.03 7.35 -16.17
N LYS A 34 -17.84 7.73 -14.90
CA LYS A 34 -18.69 8.70 -14.19
C LYS A 34 -18.17 10.14 -14.29
N MET A 35 -16.88 10.32 -14.52
CA MET A 35 -16.19 11.61 -14.59
C MET A 35 -16.50 12.42 -15.87
N VAL A 36 -17.41 11.94 -16.71
CA VAL A 36 -17.95 12.68 -17.87
C VAL A 36 -18.66 13.98 -17.47
N HIS A 37 -19.07 14.12 -16.20
CA HIS A 37 -19.73 15.31 -15.68
C HIS A 37 -18.74 16.46 -15.46
N LYS A 38 -19.16 17.69 -15.75
CA LYS A 38 -18.36 18.89 -15.47
C LYS A 38 -18.15 19.03 -13.96
N ILE A 39 -16.91 19.31 -13.57
CA ILE A 39 -16.51 19.51 -12.18
C ILE A 39 -16.32 21.01 -11.97
N PHE A 40 -17.08 21.58 -11.05
CA PHE A 40 -17.02 23.02 -10.75
C PHE A 40 -16.41 23.29 -9.38
N THR A 41 -16.51 22.33 -8.47
CA THR A 41 -15.97 22.44 -7.11
C THR A 41 -15.25 21.17 -6.69
N GLU A 42 -14.34 21.30 -5.72
CA GLU A 42 -13.62 20.16 -5.12
C GLU A 42 -14.58 19.13 -4.49
N ARG A 43 -15.75 19.59 -4.03
CA ARG A 43 -16.79 18.72 -3.46
C ARG A 43 -17.38 17.77 -4.50
N ASP A 44 -17.43 18.18 -5.76
CA ASP A 44 -17.98 17.37 -6.85
C ASP A 44 -17.16 16.09 -7.05
N TYR A 45 -15.83 16.15 -6.85
CA TYR A 45 -14.98 14.96 -6.88
C TYR A 45 -15.42 13.93 -5.84
N VAL A 46 -15.71 14.35 -4.61
CA VAL A 46 -16.15 13.44 -3.55
C VAL A 46 -17.46 12.75 -3.94
N VAL A 47 -18.41 13.48 -4.51
CA VAL A 47 -19.70 12.95 -4.96
C VAL A 47 -19.53 11.97 -6.12
N ILE A 48 -18.68 12.30 -7.11
CA ILE A 48 -18.39 11.44 -8.25
C ILE A 48 -17.74 10.14 -7.78
N LEU A 49 -16.71 10.21 -6.93
CA LEU A 49 -16.01 9.04 -6.40
C LEU A 49 -16.92 8.14 -5.57
N GLN A 50 -17.81 8.71 -4.75
CA GLN A 50 -18.79 7.95 -3.95
C GLN A 50 -19.89 7.30 -4.80
N SER A 51 -20.28 7.95 -5.89
CA SER A 51 -21.34 7.47 -6.81
C SER A 51 -20.81 6.52 -7.89
N ALA A 52 -19.50 6.48 -8.14
CA ALA A 52 -18.82 5.55 -9.04
C ALA A 52 -18.74 4.10 -8.50
N ARG A 53 -19.60 3.70 -7.56
CA ARG A 53 -19.64 2.33 -7.04
C ARG A 53 -20.50 1.45 -7.95
N MET A 54 -19.93 0.37 -8.50
CA MET A 54 -20.70 -0.67 -9.19
C MET A 54 -21.65 -1.37 -8.21
N ARG A 55 -22.88 -1.72 -8.62
CA ARG A 55 -23.80 -2.54 -7.80
C ARG A 55 -23.63 -4.02 -8.19
N PRO A 56 -23.50 -4.96 -7.22
CA PRO A 56 -23.38 -4.74 -5.77
C PRO A 56 -22.03 -4.12 -5.41
N ALA A 57 -22.03 -3.31 -4.34
CA ALA A 57 -20.94 -2.39 -4.01
C ALA A 57 -19.62 -3.08 -3.65
N LEU A 58 -18.80 -3.40 -4.67
CA LEU A 58 -17.50 -4.08 -4.51
C LEU A 58 -16.52 -3.29 -3.64
N HIS A 59 -16.59 -1.96 -3.67
CA HIS A 59 -15.64 -1.08 -2.98
C HIS A 59 -16.33 -0.17 -1.98
N LYS A 60 -15.67 0.14 -0.85
CA LYS A 60 -16.13 1.11 0.16
C LYS A 60 -15.30 2.40 0.06
N VAL A 61 -15.92 3.47 -0.42
CA VAL A 61 -15.26 4.78 -0.57
C VAL A 61 -15.41 5.58 0.73
N ARG A 62 -14.29 6.04 1.29
CA ARG A 62 -14.24 6.92 2.46
C ARG A 62 -13.36 8.12 2.14
N GLN A 63 -13.89 9.32 2.35
CA GLN A 63 -13.09 10.54 2.23
C GLN A 63 -12.09 10.60 3.40
N MET A 64 -10.81 10.75 3.07
CA MET A 64 -9.75 10.96 4.05
C MET A 64 -9.71 12.43 4.50
N ARG A 65 -9.39 12.66 5.77
CA ARG A 65 -9.26 13.99 6.37
C ARG A 65 -7.80 14.31 6.68
N HIS A 66 -7.45 15.60 6.69
CA HIS A 66 -6.06 16.07 6.89
C HIS A 66 -5.40 15.53 8.17
N TYR A 67 -6.16 15.30 9.23
CA TYR A 67 -5.63 14.81 10.49
C TYR A 67 -5.35 13.30 10.50
N GLU A 68 -5.77 12.55 9.48
CA GLU A 68 -5.49 11.13 9.32
C GLU A 68 -4.08 10.88 8.77
N PHE A 69 -3.42 11.91 8.24
CA PHE A 69 -2.04 11.84 7.77
C PHE A 69 -1.07 11.94 8.95
N MET A 70 -0.19 10.95 9.05
CA MET A 70 0.84 10.85 10.09
C MET A 70 2.20 11.22 9.51
N LYS A 71 3.07 11.82 10.34
CA LYS A 71 4.43 12.19 9.95
C LYS A 71 5.34 10.96 9.94
N MET A 72 6.16 10.82 8.89
CA MET A 72 7.15 9.75 8.78
C MET A 72 8.45 10.15 9.50
N ASP A 73 8.42 10.20 10.84
CA ASP A 73 9.55 10.65 11.65
C ASP A 73 10.58 9.53 11.95
N SER A 74 10.18 8.27 11.79
CA SER A 74 11.05 7.14 12.12
C SER A 74 10.79 5.96 11.21
N MET A 75 11.85 5.26 10.83
CA MET A 75 11.78 4.09 9.96
C MET A 75 12.20 2.85 10.75
N HIS A 76 11.33 1.82 10.76
CA HIS A 76 11.61 0.56 11.47
C HIS A 76 12.63 -0.33 10.76
N MET A 77 12.97 -0.04 9.50
CA MET A 77 13.92 -0.81 8.70
C MET A 77 14.80 0.17 7.92
N ALA A 78 16.10 -0.08 7.86
CA ALA A 78 17.02 0.77 7.10
C ALA A 78 16.92 0.53 5.59
N SER A 79 16.48 -0.67 5.18
CA SER A 79 16.36 -1.08 3.79
C SER A 79 15.30 -2.16 3.63
N ILE A 80 14.83 -2.34 2.39
CA ILE A 80 13.93 -3.41 1.96
C ILE A 80 14.60 -4.35 0.95
N ARG A 81 15.91 -4.19 0.72
CA ARG A 81 16.68 -5.00 -0.22
C ARG A 81 16.77 -6.45 0.27
N PRO A 82 16.39 -7.44 -0.56
CA PRO A 82 16.55 -8.86 -0.19
C PRO A 82 18.00 -9.30 -0.10
N GLY A 83 18.81 -8.92 -1.09
CA GLY A 83 20.21 -9.29 -1.23
C GLY A 83 21.18 -8.37 -0.50
N THR A 84 22.33 -8.91 -0.10
CA THR A 84 23.44 -8.09 0.48
C THR A 84 24.67 -8.08 -0.43
N LYS A 85 24.90 -9.17 -1.19
CA LYS A 85 26.07 -9.33 -2.06
C LYS A 85 25.79 -8.85 -3.47
N ASP A 86 26.88 -8.64 -4.21
CA ASP A 86 26.82 -8.39 -5.64
C ASP A 86 26.37 -9.67 -6.36
N GLY A 87 25.31 -9.55 -7.17
CA GLY A 87 24.62 -10.67 -7.81
C GLY A 87 23.32 -11.10 -7.11
N ASP A 88 23.07 -10.67 -5.87
CA ASP A 88 21.80 -10.94 -5.19
C ASP A 88 20.68 -10.01 -5.67
N SER A 89 19.42 -10.45 -5.52
CA SER A 89 18.23 -9.67 -5.86
C SER A 89 18.18 -8.33 -5.15
N THR A 90 17.85 -7.30 -5.91
CA THR A 90 17.80 -5.90 -5.49
C THR A 90 16.37 -5.44 -5.27
N VAL A 91 16.21 -4.18 -4.86
CA VAL A 91 14.88 -3.56 -4.69
C VAL A 91 14.08 -3.55 -6.00
N HIS A 92 14.75 -3.54 -7.15
CA HIS A 92 14.10 -3.54 -8.48
C HIS A 92 13.45 -4.87 -8.84
N ASP A 93 13.86 -5.95 -8.19
CA ASP A 93 13.34 -7.31 -8.42
C ASP A 93 12.10 -7.60 -7.57
N LEU A 94 11.81 -6.74 -6.60
CA LEU A 94 10.66 -6.87 -5.71
C LEU A 94 9.34 -6.71 -6.47
N ARG A 95 8.43 -7.68 -6.26
CA ARG A 95 7.05 -7.66 -6.79
C ARG A 95 6.01 -7.50 -5.70
N GLY A 96 6.37 -7.82 -4.46
CA GLY A 96 5.56 -7.45 -3.31
C GLY A 96 6.32 -7.56 -2.00
N ILE A 97 5.84 -6.80 -1.02
CA ILE A 97 6.27 -6.87 0.38
C ILE A 97 5.03 -7.11 1.23
N MET A 98 5.14 -8.00 2.21
CA MET A 98 4.11 -8.30 3.17
C MET A 98 4.62 -8.01 4.58
N TYR A 99 3.89 -7.18 5.31
CA TYR A 99 4.15 -6.88 6.72
C TYR A 99 3.18 -7.68 7.58
N GLU A 100 3.69 -8.65 8.33
CA GLU A 100 2.90 -9.49 9.22
C GLU A 100 2.74 -8.85 10.61
N SER A 101 1.70 -9.28 11.33
CA SER A 101 1.47 -8.90 12.73
C SER A 101 2.63 -9.30 13.66
N ASP A 102 3.36 -10.34 13.29
CA ASP A 102 4.37 -11.01 14.11
C ASP A 102 5.75 -10.36 13.98
N ARG A 103 5.79 -9.14 13.44
CA ARG A 103 7.02 -8.39 13.15
C ARG A 103 7.92 -9.08 12.14
N GLN A 104 7.36 -9.87 11.23
CA GLN A 104 8.11 -10.38 10.09
C GLN A 104 7.73 -9.58 8.86
N VAL A 105 8.73 -9.28 8.03
CA VAL A 105 8.51 -8.73 6.70
C VAL A 105 8.92 -9.79 5.71
N LYS A 106 8.01 -10.13 4.82
CA LYS A 106 8.23 -11.09 3.74
C LYS A 106 8.25 -10.37 2.40
N PHE A 107 8.96 -10.91 1.44
CA PHE A 107 9.04 -10.38 0.09
C PHE A 107 8.70 -11.47 -0.93
N LYS A 108 8.31 -11.03 -2.12
CA LYS A 108 8.15 -11.91 -3.29
C LYS A 108 8.80 -11.28 -4.51
N LEU A 109 9.43 -12.12 -5.34
CA LEU A 109 10.10 -11.71 -6.58
C LEU A 109 9.30 -12.07 -7.84
N ALA A 110 8.28 -12.91 -7.72
CA ALA A 110 7.38 -13.23 -8.82
C ALA A 110 5.98 -12.64 -8.61
N PHE A 111 5.30 -12.39 -9.72
CA PHE A 111 3.93 -11.85 -9.71
C PHE A 111 2.88 -12.90 -9.40
N SER A 112 3.16 -14.17 -9.67
CA SER A 112 2.21 -15.27 -9.47
C SER A 112 1.75 -15.31 -8.01
N ASP A 113 0.44 -15.51 -7.81
CA ASP A 113 -0.15 -15.64 -6.49
C ASP A 113 0.25 -16.96 -5.80
N ASP A 114 0.69 -17.95 -6.59
CA ASP A 114 1.22 -19.23 -6.07
C ASP A 114 2.68 -19.13 -5.59
N THR A 115 3.33 -17.97 -5.76
CA THR A 115 4.73 -17.80 -5.35
C THR A 115 4.85 -17.78 -3.83
N THR A 116 5.82 -18.52 -3.31
CA THR A 116 6.14 -18.52 -1.88
C THR A 116 6.70 -17.17 -1.43
N TRP A 117 6.18 -16.67 -0.31
CA TRP A 117 6.70 -15.48 0.37
C TRP A 117 7.95 -15.85 1.18
N GLU A 118 9.06 -15.17 0.94
CA GLU A 118 10.32 -15.38 1.65
C GLU A 118 10.51 -14.31 2.74
N THR A 119 11.09 -14.69 3.88
CA THR A 119 11.35 -13.74 4.97
C THR A 119 12.54 -12.86 4.60
N LEU A 120 12.39 -11.54 4.71
CA LEU A 120 13.51 -10.61 4.49
C LEU A 120 14.61 -10.88 5.52
N PRO A 121 15.88 -11.01 5.08
CA PRO A 121 16.99 -11.31 5.97
C PRO A 121 17.40 -10.11 6.84
N GLN A 122 16.93 -8.90 6.54
CA GLN A 122 17.24 -7.70 7.33
C GLN A 122 16.45 -7.65 8.64
N CYS A 123 17.18 -7.37 9.72
CA CYS A 123 16.60 -7.22 11.05
C CYS A 123 15.82 -5.91 11.17
N ILE A 124 14.59 -6.00 11.67
CA ILE A 124 13.74 -4.83 11.94
C ILE A 124 14.24 -4.17 13.22
N GLN A 125 14.58 -2.88 13.12
CA GLN A 125 14.98 -2.10 14.28
C GLN A 125 13.80 -1.93 15.24
N MET A 126 14.06 -2.28 16.50
CA MET A 126 13.14 -2.15 17.61
C MET A 126 13.05 -0.68 18.02
N LEU A 127 12.24 0.10 17.30
CA LEU A 127 11.79 1.40 17.78
C LEU A 127 10.55 1.16 18.66
N ASP A 128 10.76 0.71 19.90
CA ASP A 128 9.66 0.28 20.78
C ASP A 128 8.79 1.44 21.30
N ASN A 129 9.11 2.70 20.99
CA ASN A 129 8.36 3.88 21.47
C ASN A 129 8.11 4.96 20.39
N VAL A 130 7.87 4.58 19.13
CA VAL A 130 7.49 5.57 18.10
C VAL A 130 6.08 6.09 18.37
N GLN A 131 5.99 7.29 18.92
CA GLN A 131 4.76 8.09 18.89
C GLN A 131 4.67 8.74 17.51
N TRP A 132 3.71 8.31 16.70
CA TRP A 132 3.45 8.92 15.41
C TRP A 132 2.79 10.28 15.65
N SER A 133 3.48 11.35 15.24
CA SER A 133 2.93 12.69 15.27
C SER A 133 1.97 12.89 14.09
N LYS A 134 0.90 13.67 14.28
CA LYS A 134 0.05 14.06 13.15
C LYS A 134 0.83 15.00 12.24
N MET A 135 0.65 14.85 10.93
CA MET A 135 1.29 15.74 9.96
C MET A 135 0.79 17.18 10.08
N TYR A 136 -0.49 17.33 10.42
CA TYR A 136 -1.14 18.61 10.66
C TYR A 136 -1.72 18.63 12.08
N GLN A 137 -1.47 19.70 12.83
CA GLN A 137 -1.97 19.89 14.20
C GLN A 137 -3.41 20.39 14.20
#